data_AF-A0A1B6LEJ3-F1
#
_entry.id   AF-A0A1B6LEJ3-F1
#
_cell.length_a   1.000
_cell.length_b   1.000
_cell.length_c   1.000
_cell.angle_alpha   90.00
_cell.angle_beta   90.00
_cell.angle_gamma   90.00
#
_symmetry.space_group_name_H-M   'P 1'
#
loop_
_entity.id
_entity.type
_entity.pdbx_description
1 polymer ?
#
loop_
_entity_poly.entity_id
_entity_poly.type
_entity_poly.pdbx_seq_one_letter_code
_entity_poly.pdbx_strand_id
1 'polypeptide(L)'
;MVENIFKKAKIKQEKRSKTTLIPIKDKNTKWISTTWSNIYSKHVQKTFKKHTDTSVTYKTKNNLKNILSNPKDIQKTEEKSGIYQIQCNDCNKKYIGQTKRKIYTRFKEHQAHIKF
;
A
#
# COMPACT_ATOMS: atom_id res chain seq x y z
N MET A 1 -12.16 25.67 10.17
CA MET A 1 -12.11 24.18 10.08
C MET A 1 -13.50 23.56 10.21
N VAL A 2 -14.28 23.96 11.22
CA VAL A 2 -15.65 23.49 11.50
C VAL A 2 -16.66 23.84 10.39
N GLU A 3 -16.62 25.07 9.86
CA GLU A 3 -17.54 25.47 8.78
C GLU A 3 -17.39 24.62 7.50
N ASN A 4 -16.15 24.24 7.17
CA ASN A 4 -15.88 23.35 6.04
C ASN A 4 -16.45 21.95 6.26
N ILE A 5 -16.56 21.51 7.51
CA ILE A 5 -17.19 20.23 7.88
C ILE A 5 -18.71 20.33 7.68
N PHE A 6 -19.34 21.42 8.13
CA PHE A 6 -20.77 21.67 7.91
C PHE A 6 -21.13 21.77 6.43
N LYS A 7 -20.32 22.48 5.65
CA LYS A 7 -20.50 22.59 4.19
C LYS A 7 -20.43 21.22 3.51
N LYS A 8 -19.46 20.38 3.91
CA LYS A 8 -19.33 19.00 3.40
C LYS A 8 -20.52 18.12 3.81
N ALA A 9 -21.05 18.27 5.02
CA ALA A 9 -22.20 17.52 5.50
C ALA A 9 -23.47 17.88 4.69
N LYS A 10 -23.71 19.17 4.43
CA LYS A 10 -24.86 19.66 3.67
C LYS A 10 -24.86 19.12 2.22
N ILE A 11 -23.72 19.18 1.55
CA ILE A 11 -23.54 18.62 0.19
C ILE A 11 -23.78 17.09 0.20
N LYS A 12 -23.31 16.37 1.22
CA LYS A 12 -23.53 14.92 1.36
C LYS A 12 -25.02 14.59 1.54
N GLN A 13 -25.76 15.39 2.29
CA GLN A 13 -27.20 15.22 2.50
C GLN A 13 -28.00 15.45 1.21
N GLU A 14 -27.67 16.52 0.48
CA GLU A 14 -28.32 16.85 -0.80
C GLU A 14 -28.05 15.80 -1.89
N LYS A 15 -26.85 15.19 -1.90
CA LYS A 15 -26.55 14.06 -2.78
C LYS A 15 -27.35 12.81 -2.42
N ARG A 16 -27.60 12.57 -1.12
CA ARG A 16 -28.39 11.42 -0.65
C ARG A 16 -29.87 11.55 -0.99
N SER A 17 -30.44 12.75 -0.97
CA SER A 17 -31.85 12.97 -1.35
C SER A 17 -32.11 12.78 -2.85
N LYS A 18 -31.08 12.88 -3.70
CA LYS A 18 -31.16 12.74 -5.15
C LYS A 18 -31.05 11.28 -5.63
N THR A 19 -30.81 10.32 -4.74
CA THR A 19 -30.66 8.90 -5.10
C THR A 19 -31.61 8.02 -4.30
N THR A 20 -32.18 7.00 -4.94
CA THR A 20 -32.98 5.95 -4.29
C THR A 20 -32.11 4.81 -3.74
N LEU A 21 -30.79 4.85 -3.94
CA LEU A 21 -29.88 3.83 -3.46
C LEU A 21 -29.80 3.86 -1.93
N ILE A 22 -30.21 2.77 -1.31
CA ILE A 22 -30.01 2.55 0.13
C ILE A 22 -28.50 2.37 0.33
N PRO A 23 -27.88 3.08 1.29
CA PRO A 23 -26.48 2.84 1.60
C PRO A 23 -26.32 1.36 1.96
N ILE A 24 -25.47 0.65 1.21
CA ILE A 24 -25.08 -0.71 1.55
C ILE A 24 -24.52 -0.63 2.97
N LYS A 25 -25.21 -1.27 3.93
CA LYS A 25 -24.62 -1.48 5.25
C LYS A 25 -23.37 -2.32 4.98
N ASP A 26 -22.20 -1.74 5.16
CA ASP A 26 -20.96 -2.50 5.20
C ASP A 26 -21.14 -3.55 6.29
N LYS A 27 -21.44 -4.79 5.90
CA LYS A 27 -21.35 -5.91 6.81
C LYS A 27 -19.89 -5.91 7.23
N ASN A 28 -19.65 -5.79 8.53
CA ASN A 28 -18.30 -5.80 9.10
C ASN A 28 -17.74 -7.23 9.05
N THR A 29 -17.77 -7.84 7.87
CA THR A 29 -17.34 -9.21 7.61
C THR A 29 -15.83 -9.20 7.60
N LYS A 30 -15.25 -9.92 8.56
CA LYS A 30 -13.80 -10.14 8.56
C LYS A 30 -13.48 -11.11 7.44
N TRP A 31 -12.41 -10.86 6.69
CA TRP A 31 -11.98 -11.72 5.60
C TRP A 31 -10.70 -12.45 5.98
N ILE A 32 -10.67 -13.76 5.77
CA ILE A 32 -9.49 -14.61 5.97
C ILE A 32 -9.16 -15.29 4.65
N SER A 33 -7.86 -15.34 4.30
CA SER A 33 -7.38 -16.03 3.11
C SER A 33 -6.49 -17.20 3.50
N THR A 34 -6.89 -18.42 3.11
CA THR A 34 -6.14 -19.66 3.39
C THR A 34 -5.79 -20.40 2.10
N THR A 35 -4.98 -21.46 2.18
CA THR A 35 -4.69 -22.31 1.04
C THR A 35 -5.88 -23.21 0.67
N TRP A 36 -6.15 -23.35 -0.64
CA TRP A 36 -7.15 -24.31 -1.11
C TRP A 36 -6.67 -25.75 -0.90
N SER A 37 -7.55 -26.57 -0.33
CA SER A 37 -7.45 -28.02 -0.22
C SER A 37 -8.78 -28.65 -0.64
N ASN A 38 -8.74 -29.66 -1.51
CA ASN A 38 -9.94 -30.31 -2.03
C ASN A 38 -10.80 -30.96 -0.92
N ILE A 39 -10.15 -31.43 0.14
CA ILE A 39 -10.80 -32.20 1.21
C ILE A 39 -11.53 -31.29 2.19
N TYR A 40 -10.87 -30.21 2.64
CA TYR A 40 -11.36 -29.43 3.80
C TYR A 40 -11.96 -28.07 3.44
N SER A 41 -11.61 -27.46 2.30
CA SER A 41 -11.97 -26.06 2.03
C SER A 41 -13.48 -25.83 2.04
N LYS A 42 -14.25 -26.69 1.38
CA LYS A 42 -15.72 -26.55 1.36
C LYS A 42 -16.33 -26.65 2.76
N HIS A 43 -15.79 -27.53 3.60
CA HIS A 43 -16.26 -27.70 4.97
C HIS A 43 -15.91 -26.47 5.80
N VAL A 44 -14.65 -26.02 5.75
CA VAL A 44 -14.18 -24.80 6.43
C VAL A 44 -15.04 -23.60 6.05
N GLN A 45 -15.29 -23.36 4.76
CA GLN A 45 -16.08 -22.22 4.32
C GLN A 45 -17.51 -22.25 4.88
N LYS A 46 -18.16 -23.42 4.88
CA LYS A 46 -19.51 -23.61 5.43
C LYS A 46 -19.53 -23.38 6.94
N THR A 47 -18.57 -23.96 7.67
CA THR A 47 -18.48 -23.85 9.12
C THR A 47 -18.23 -22.40 9.55
N PHE A 48 -17.29 -21.71 8.92
CA PHE A 48 -17.00 -20.30 9.24
C PHE A 48 -18.20 -19.40 8.93
N LYS A 49 -18.89 -19.59 7.80
CA LYS A 49 -20.10 -18.82 7.46
C LYS A 49 -21.27 -19.07 8.43
N LYS A 50 -21.38 -20.29 8.98
CA LYS A 50 -22.46 -20.67 9.90
C LYS A 50 -22.21 -20.16 11.32
N HIS A 51 -20.97 -20.20 11.79
CA HIS A 51 -20.63 -19.97 13.19
C HIS A 51 -19.96 -18.62 13.47
N THR A 52 -19.55 -17.86 12.43
CA THR A 52 -18.85 -16.57 12.58
C THR A 52 -19.25 -15.57 11.50
N ASP A 53 -19.11 -14.26 11.77
CA ASP A 53 -19.24 -13.19 10.76
C ASP A 53 -17.98 -13.05 9.88
N THR A 54 -17.31 -14.17 9.59
CA THR A 54 -16.03 -14.19 8.86
C THR A 54 -16.18 -14.93 7.54
N SER A 55 -15.75 -14.29 6.45
CA SER A 55 -15.72 -14.89 5.12
C SER A 55 -14.33 -15.46 4.82
N VAL A 56 -14.30 -16.74 4.42
CA VAL A 56 -13.07 -17.43 4.04
C VAL A 56 -12.93 -17.44 2.52
N THR A 57 -11.76 -17.01 2.05
CA THR A 57 -11.32 -17.11 0.65
C THR A 57 -10.12 -18.02 0.53
N TYR A 58 -9.93 -18.58 -0.66
CA TYR A 58 -8.85 -19.51 -0.91
C TYR A 58 -7.91 -18.98 -1.98
N LYS A 59 -6.61 -19.11 -1.73
CA LYS A 59 -5.55 -18.81 -2.70
C LYS A 59 -4.67 -20.04 -2.91
N THR A 60 -4.22 -20.22 -4.14
CA THR A 60 -3.23 -21.25 -4.48
C THR A 60 -1.82 -20.66 -4.41
N LYS A 61 -0.82 -21.51 -4.19
CA LYS A 61 0.59 -21.12 -4.26
C LYS A 61 1.08 -21.00 -5.71
N ASN A 62 0.40 -21.66 -6.65
CA ASN A 62 0.75 -21.69 -8.07
C ASN A 62 0.12 -20.50 -8.81
N ASN A 63 0.33 -19.28 -8.32
CA ASN A 63 -0.16 -18.09 -9.00
C ASN A 63 0.86 -17.61 -10.04
N LEU A 64 0.39 -16.86 -11.05
CA LEU A 64 1.25 -16.32 -12.11
C LEU A 64 2.38 -15.46 -11.56
N LYS A 65 2.18 -14.77 -10.44
CA LYS A 65 3.22 -13.96 -9.79
C LYS A 65 4.40 -14.80 -9.26
N ASN A 66 4.14 -16.02 -8.82
CA ASN A 66 5.16 -16.93 -8.32
C ASN A 66 5.84 -17.71 -9.47
N ILE A 67 5.10 -17.96 -10.56
CA ILE A 67 5.61 -18.66 -11.75
C ILE A 67 6.45 -17.71 -12.60
N LEU A 68 5.97 -16.48 -12.81
CA LEU A 68 6.63 -15.45 -13.59
C LEU A 68 7.59 -14.69 -12.68
N SER A 69 8.88 -14.74 -13.00
CA SER A 69 9.87 -13.85 -12.39
C SER A 69 9.51 -12.39 -12.70
N ASN A 70 9.81 -11.50 -11.75
CA ASN A 70 9.67 -10.07 -11.99
C ASN A 70 10.55 -9.68 -13.20
N PRO A 71 10.00 -9.13 -14.29
CA PRO A 71 10.78 -8.81 -15.49
C PRO A 71 11.76 -7.64 -15.27
N LYS A 72 11.64 -6.94 -14.14
CA LYS A 72 12.54 -5.83 -13.79
C LYS A 72 13.67 -6.33 -12.90
N ASP A 73 14.88 -5.93 -13.26
CA ASP A 73 16.05 -6.16 -12.42
C ASP A 73 15.91 -5.51 -11.05
N ILE A 74 16.32 -6.24 -10.03
CA ILE A 74 16.35 -5.74 -8.66
C ILE A 74 17.57 -4.85 -8.51
N GLN A 75 17.36 -3.53 -8.61
CA GLN A 75 18.41 -2.54 -8.39
C GLN A 75 18.57 -2.23 -6.90
N LYS A 76 19.82 -2.09 -6.45
CA LYS A 76 20.15 -1.54 -5.13
C LYS A 76 19.61 -0.12 -4.98
N THR A 77 19.28 0.29 -3.76
CA THR A 77 18.69 1.60 -3.49
C THR A 77 19.55 2.76 -4.00
N GLU A 78 20.88 2.65 -3.90
CA GLU A 78 21.83 3.67 -4.36
C GLU A 78 21.89 3.83 -5.88
N GLU A 79 21.50 2.79 -6.62
CA GLU A 79 21.46 2.82 -8.09
C GLU A 79 20.17 3.41 -8.63
N LYS A 80 19.16 3.61 -7.78
CA LYS A 80 17.91 4.22 -8.16
C LYS A 80 18.06 5.73 -8.27
N SER A 81 17.16 6.34 -9.02
CA SER A 81 16.90 7.78 -8.97
C SER A 81 15.88 8.11 -7.89
N GLY A 82 15.79 9.38 -7.51
CA GLY A 82 14.82 9.85 -6.55
C GLY A 82 15.37 10.88 -5.58
N ILE A 83 14.71 10.96 -4.43
CA ILE A 83 15.05 11.87 -3.33
C ILE A 83 15.89 11.10 -2.32
N TYR A 84 16.99 11.70 -1.87
CA TYR A 84 17.89 11.12 -0.86
C TYR A 84 18.14 12.12 0.26
N GLN A 85 18.55 11.60 1.42
CA GLN A 85 18.90 12.37 2.60
C GLN A 85 20.34 12.05 3.03
N ILE A 86 21.12 13.07 3.32
CA ILE A 86 22.43 12.96 3.97
C ILE A 86 22.30 13.54 5.37
N GLN A 87 22.61 12.75 6.38
CA GLN A 87 22.61 13.18 7.78
C GLN A 87 24.04 13.54 8.19
N CYS A 88 24.21 14.67 8.89
CA CYS A 88 25.47 14.98 9.53
C CYS A 88 25.65 14.08 10.76
N ASN A 89 26.84 13.53 10.95
CA ASN A 89 27.13 12.69 12.12
C ASN A 89 27.36 13.54 13.37
N ASP A 90 27.86 14.77 13.21
CA ASP A 90 28.24 15.66 14.31
C ASP A 90 27.12 16.61 14.74
N CYS A 91 26.03 16.72 13.97
CA CYS A 91 24.89 17.55 14.33
C CYS A 91 23.56 17.05 13.74
N ASN A 92 22.43 17.53 14.27
CA ASN A 92 21.09 17.13 13.82
C ASN A 92 20.66 17.73 12.46
N LYS A 93 21.59 18.29 11.68
CA LYS A 93 21.29 18.84 10.36
C LYS A 93 21.21 17.73 9.32
N LYS A 94 20.30 17.90 8.36
CA LYS A 94 20.06 16.94 7.28
C LYS A 94 19.99 17.70 5.96
N TYR A 95 20.68 17.20 4.94
CA TYR A 95 20.57 17.68 3.57
C TYR A 95 19.66 16.74 2.79
N ILE A 96 18.65 17.30 2.10
CA ILE A 96 17.73 16.54 1.26
C ILE A 96 17.91 17.02 -0.19
N GLY A 97 18.23 16.08 -1.07
CA GLY A 97 18.46 16.35 -2.49
C GLY A 97 17.62 15.45 -3.38
N GLN A 98 17.35 15.91 -4.60
CA GLN A 98 16.71 15.11 -5.65
C GLN A 98 17.68 14.87 -6.81
N THR A 99 17.62 13.69 -7.43
CA THR A 99 18.36 13.38 -8.66
C THR A 99 17.56 12.50 -9.59
N LYS A 100 17.62 12.80 -10.89
CA LYS A 100 17.08 11.93 -11.96
C LYS A 100 18.04 10.80 -12.33
N ARG A 101 19.32 10.92 -11.95
CA ARG A 101 20.39 9.92 -12.18
C ARG A 101 20.48 8.98 -10.98
N LYS A 102 21.42 8.02 -11.01
CA LYS A 102 21.72 7.17 -9.84
C LYS A 102 22.11 8.04 -8.64
N ILE A 103 21.53 7.78 -7.47
CA ILE A 103 21.88 8.48 -6.21
C ILE A 103 23.38 8.40 -5.94
N TYR A 104 23.98 7.23 -6.18
CA TYR A 104 25.41 7.00 -6.02
C TYR A 104 26.29 8.00 -6.80
N THR A 105 25.93 8.31 -8.05
CA THR A 105 26.66 9.28 -8.87
C THR A 105 26.60 10.67 -8.26
N ARG A 106 25.42 11.09 -7.79
CA ARG A 106 25.22 12.40 -7.17
C ARG A 106 25.98 12.52 -5.84
N PHE A 107 26.03 11.44 -5.08
CA PHE A 107 26.79 11.40 -3.83
C PHE A 107 28.30 11.58 -4.08
N LYS A 108 28.87 10.92 -5.10
CA LYS A 108 30.28 11.12 -5.50
C LYS A 108 30.59 12.56 -5.91
N GLU A 109 29.70 13.21 -6.65
CA GLU A 109 29.85 14.62 -7.02
C GLU A 109 29.91 15.52 -5.78
N HIS A 110 29.02 15.30 -4.80
CA HIS A 110 29.04 16.04 -3.54
C HIS A 110 30.33 15.82 -2.76
N GLN A 111 30.82 14.57 -2.67
CA GLN A 111 32.10 14.28 -2.03
C GLN A 111 33.28 14.96 -2.73
N ALA A 112 33.27 14.99 -4.07
CA ALA A 112 34.30 15.67 -4.84
C ALA A 112 34.29 17.18 -4.59
N HIS A 113 33.11 17.81 -4.58
CA HIS A 113 32.96 19.24 -4.28
C HIS A 113 33.36 19.66 -2.86
N ILE A 114 33.47 18.72 -1.91
CA ILE A 114 33.94 19.02 -0.54
C ILE A 114 35.45 18.85 -0.44
N LYS A 115 36.04 18.00 -1.29
CA LYS A 115 37.49 17.75 -1.32
C LYS A 115 38.29 18.87 -1.98
N PHE A 116 37.63 19.72 -2.76
CA PHE A 116 38.17 20.95 -3.36
C PHE A 116 37.53 22.15 -2.68
#